data_AF-A0A6C0L6A9-F1
#
_entry.id   AF-A0A6C0L6A9-F1
#
_cell.length_a   1.000
_cell.length_b   1.000
_cell.length_c   1.000
_cell.angle_alpha   90.00
_cell.angle_beta   90.00
_cell.angle_gamma   90.00
#
_symmetry.space_group_name_H-M   'P 1'
#
loop_
_entity.id
_entity.type
_entity.pdbx_description
1 polymer ?
#
loop_
_entity_poly.entity_id
_entity_poly.type
_entity_poly.pdbx_seq_one_letter_code
_entity_poly.pdbx_strand_id
1 'polypeptide(L)'
;MNTLELEGNLLNMFVALALGGVEGENLFVPFDAWDCGIVYGGDTFSPHHDVAAIWPEVMRLRISTTDTGDGRWVVAMPTPPAGQSLPFPPYLCTNPLDGYRYAIVWSVFGSEVPDTYESVHFGLVNLVPYNKIAV
;
A
#
# COMPACT_ATOMS: atom_id res chain seq x y z
N MET A 1 2.74 -0.18 12.95
CA MET A 1 2.52 -1.49 12.31
C MET A 1 3.58 -1.69 11.26
N ASN A 2 4.10 -2.91 11.09
CA ASN A 2 5.09 -3.20 10.06
C ASN A 2 4.45 -3.08 8.66
N THR A 3 5.05 -2.31 7.77
CA THR A 3 4.55 -2.08 6.41
C THR A 3 4.35 -3.38 5.64
N LEU A 4 5.25 -4.36 5.82
CA LEU A 4 5.19 -5.65 5.12
C LEU A 4 4.21 -6.65 5.73
N GLU A 5 3.56 -6.28 6.84
CA GLU A 5 2.49 -7.04 7.49
C GLU A 5 1.10 -6.40 7.25
N LEU A 6 1.02 -5.42 6.35
CA LEU A 6 -0.25 -4.80 5.96
C LEU A 6 -1.04 -5.69 5.01
N GLU A 7 -2.31 -5.93 5.31
CA GLU A 7 -3.15 -6.81 4.50
C GLU A 7 -4.42 -6.12 3.96
N GLY A 8 -5.00 -6.71 2.92
CA GLY A 8 -6.33 -6.39 2.41
C GLY A 8 -6.58 -4.89 2.14
N ASN A 9 -7.72 -4.40 2.60
CA ASN A 9 -8.15 -3.02 2.44
C ASN A 9 -7.25 -2.03 3.19
N LEU A 10 -6.56 -2.47 4.25
CA LEU A 10 -5.67 -1.58 5.00
C LEU A 10 -4.42 -1.28 4.17
N LEU A 11 -3.87 -2.29 3.51
CA LEU A 11 -2.80 -2.07 2.53
C LEU A 11 -3.27 -1.14 1.39
N ASN A 12 -4.48 -1.34 0.86
CA ASN A 12 -5.03 -0.46 -0.18
C ASN A 12 -5.16 0.99 0.30
N MET A 13 -5.61 1.21 1.55
CA MET A 13 -5.68 2.54 2.17
C MET A 13 -4.30 3.20 2.23
N PHE A 14 -3.28 2.50 2.73
CA PHE A 14 -1.94 3.07 2.79
C PHE A 14 -1.32 3.32 1.41
N VAL A 15 -1.65 2.50 0.41
CA VAL A 15 -1.27 2.77 -0.98
C VAL A 15 -1.92 4.07 -1.45
N ALA A 16 -3.24 4.25 -1.25
CA ALA A 16 -3.92 5.48 -1.65
C ALA A 16 -3.34 6.72 -0.95
N LEU A 17 -3.01 6.63 0.34
CA LEU A 17 -2.32 7.69 1.07
C LEU A 17 -0.93 7.98 0.51
N ALA A 18 -0.15 6.96 0.17
CA ALA A 18 1.17 7.12 -0.45
C ALA A 18 1.10 7.77 -1.84
N LEU A 19 0.00 7.55 -2.58
CA LEU A 19 -0.30 8.24 -3.84
C LEU A 19 -0.77 9.69 -3.64
N GLY A 20 -0.84 10.18 -2.40
CA GLY A 20 -1.30 11.53 -2.07
C GLY A 20 -2.82 11.66 -1.92
N GLY A 21 -3.51 10.56 -1.61
CA GLY A 21 -4.92 10.60 -1.23
C GLY A 21 -5.17 11.43 0.03
N VAL A 22 -6.21 12.26 -0.04
CA VAL A 22 -6.68 13.14 1.02
C VAL A 22 -8.12 12.77 1.31
N GLU A 23 -8.39 12.31 2.53
CA GLU A 23 -9.74 11.88 2.93
C GLU A 23 -10.71 13.06 2.88
N GLY A 24 -11.92 12.81 2.36
CA GLY A 24 -12.95 13.83 2.17
C GLY A 24 -12.81 14.64 0.88
N GLU A 25 -11.69 14.50 0.16
CA GLU A 25 -11.49 15.10 -1.16
C GLU A 25 -11.53 14.05 -2.27
N ASN A 26 -10.52 13.17 -2.29
CA ASN A 26 -10.35 12.15 -3.31
C ASN A 26 -10.14 10.75 -2.72
N LEU A 27 -10.13 10.61 -1.40
CA LEU A 27 -10.07 9.35 -0.68
C LEU A 27 -11.30 9.24 0.24
N PHE A 28 -11.92 8.07 0.27
CA PHE A 28 -12.96 7.74 1.23
C PHE A 28 -12.68 6.36 1.84
N VAL A 29 -12.66 6.32 3.17
CA VAL A 29 -12.32 5.12 3.96
C VAL A 29 -13.52 4.79 4.88
N PRO A 30 -14.38 3.85 4.49
CA PRO A 30 -15.58 3.50 5.26
C PRO A 30 -15.23 2.56 6.42
N PHE A 31 -14.73 3.11 7.53
CA PHE A 31 -14.39 2.30 8.71
C PHE A 31 -15.60 1.57 9.33
N ASP A 32 -16.82 2.05 9.12
CA ASP A 32 -18.08 1.41 9.53
C ASP A 32 -18.59 0.33 8.56
N ALA A 33 -18.05 0.27 7.33
CA ALA A 33 -18.37 -0.71 6.31
C ALA A 33 -17.12 -1.23 5.59
N TRP A 34 -16.13 -1.65 6.39
CA TRP A 34 -14.77 -1.96 5.93
C TRP A 34 -14.69 -2.99 4.80
N ASP A 35 -15.60 -3.96 4.78
CA ASP A 35 -15.64 -5.03 3.78
C ASP A 35 -16.02 -4.54 2.38
N CYS A 36 -16.56 -3.32 2.26
CA CYS A 36 -16.92 -2.71 0.97
C CYS A 36 -15.71 -2.15 0.19
N GLY A 37 -14.50 -2.21 0.77
CA GLY A 37 -13.31 -1.61 0.19
C GLY A 37 -13.21 -0.11 0.43
N ILE A 38 -12.23 0.51 -0.21
CA ILE A 38 -12.01 1.96 -0.15
C ILE A 38 -12.21 2.59 -1.52
N VAL A 39 -12.46 3.90 -1.57
CA VAL A 39 -12.61 4.66 -2.81
C VAL A 39 -11.48 5.66 -2.92
N TYR A 40 -10.80 5.69 -4.07
CA TYR A 40 -9.75 6.65 -4.37
C TYR A 40 -9.88 7.13 -5.82
N GLY A 41 -9.82 8.45 -6.02
CA GLY A 41 -9.97 9.05 -7.35
C GLY A 41 -11.39 8.93 -7.94
N GLY A 42 -12.40 8.61 -7.12
CA GLY A 42 -13.80 8.46 -7.53
C GLY A 42 -14.24 7.02 -7.78
N ASP A 43 -13.31 6.06 -7.80
CA ASP A 43 -13.59 4.64 -8.06
C ASP A 43 -13.18 3.75 -6.88
N THR A 44 -13.77 2.55 -6.81
CA THR A 44 -13.33 1.52 -5.86
C THR A 44 -11.87 1.19 -6.11
N PHE A 45 -11.03 1.37 -5.10
CA PHE A 45 -9.59 1.26 -5.22
C PHE A 45 -9.11 -0.12 -4.76
N SER A 46 -8.81 -0.98 -5.72
CA SER A 46 -8.38 -2.37 -5.51
C SER A 46 -7.16 -2.71 -6.37
N PRO A 47 -5.98 -2.14 -6.06
CA PRO A 47 -4.77 -2.30 -6.87
C PRO A 47 -4.22 -3.73 -6.96
N HIS A 48 -4.74 -4.66 -6.15
CA HIS A 48 -4.47 -6.09 -6.25
C HIS A 48 -5.22 -6.79 -7.40
N HIS A 49 -6.31 -6.19 -7.88
CA HIS A 49 -7.06 -6.64 -9.06
C HIS A 49 -6.77 -5.78 -10.29
N ASP A 50 -6.51 -4.49 -10.09
CA ASP A 50 -6.22 -3.54 -11.18
C ASP A 50 -4.88 -2.81 -10.95
N VAL A 51 -3.84 -3.33 -11.60
CA VAL A 51 -2.51 -2.71 -11.55
C VAL A 51 -2.46 -1.34 -12.23
N ALA A 52 -3.38 -1.04 -13.16
CA ALA A 52 -3.35 0.22 -13.90
C ALA A 52 -3.47 1.43 -12.97
N ALA A 53 -4.21 1.26 -11.86
CA ALA A 53 -4.39 2.28 -10.83
C ALA A 53 -3.08 2.69 -10.11
N ILE A 54 -2.08 1.81 -10.06
CA ILE A 54 -0.79 2.06 -9.40
C ILE A 54 0.40 2.09 -10.38
N TRP A 55 0.20 1.70 -11.64
CA TRP A 55 1.26 1.54 -12.62
C TRP A 55 2.12 2.81 -12.85
N PRO A 56 1.56 4.02 -12.91
CA PRO A 56 2.37 5.23 -13.03
C PRO A 56 3.38 5.37 -11.89
N GLU A 57 2.97 5.02 -10.67
CA GLU A 57 3.81 5.10 -9.49
C GLU A 57 4.88 3.99 -9.47
N VAL A 58 4.50 2.77 -9.88
CA VAL A 58 5.45 1.66 -10.10
C VAL A 58 6.57 2.08 -11.05
N MET A 59 6.22 2.75 -12.15
CA MET A 59 7.19 3.27 -13.11
C MET A 59 8.04 4.41 -12.54
N ARG A 60 7.42 5.35 -11.82
CA ARG A 60 8.12 6.49 -11.19
C ARG A 60 9.18 6.04 -10.19
N LEU A 61 8.82 5.06 -9.35
CA LEU A 61 9.70 4.46 -8.35
C LEU A 61 10.69 3.44 -8.95
N ARG A 62 10.53 3.09 -10.24
CA ARG A 62 11.33 2.09 -10.94
C ARG A 62 11.35 0.75 -10.23
N ILE A 63 10.19 0.33 -9.72
CA ILE A 63 10.05 -0.95 -9.03
C ILE A 63 10.31 -2.06 -10.07
N SER A 64 11.21 -2.96 -9.72
CA SER A 64 11.61 -4.07 -10.58
C SER A 64 11.09 -5.39 -10.02
N THR A 65 10.78 -6.32 -10.92
CA THR A 65 10.33 -7.67 -10.58
C THR A 65 11.14 -8.70 -11.34
N THR A 66 11.65 -9.67 -10.60
CA THR A 66 12.49 -10.76 -11.14
C THR A 66 11.83 -12.11 -10.81
N ASP A 67 11.58 -12.93 -11.83
CA ASP A 67 11.13 -14.32 -11.65
C ASP A 67 12.27 -15.15 -11.04
N THR A 68 11.99 -15.89 -9.97
CA THR A 68 12.97 -16.79 -9.33
C THR A 68 12.96 -18.19 -9.93
N GLY A 69 12.02 -18.51 -10.83
CA GLY A 69 11.92 -19.80 -11.52
C GLY A 69 11.26 -20.92 -10.71
N ASP A 70 10.80 -20.63 -9.50
CA ASP A 70 10.13 -21.56 -8.57
C ASP A 70 8.67 -21.15 -8.27
N GLY A 71 8.08 -20.35 -9.16
CA GLY A 71 6.72 -19.82 -9.01
C GLY A 71 6.63 -18.63 -8.05
N ARG A 72 7.77 -18.06 -7.66
CA ARG A 72 7.86 -16.84 -6.85
C ARG A 72 8.54 -15.73 -7.63
N TRP A 73 8.42 -14.53 -7.09
CA TRP A 73 8.92 -13.29 -7.65
C TRP A 73 9.64 -12.50 -6.57
N VAL A 74 10.74 -11.87 -6.93
CA VAL A 74 11.40 -10.87 -6.09
C VAL A 74 11.04 -9.49 -6.62
N VAL A 75 10.42 -8.69 -5.77
CA VAL A 75 10.14 -7.27 -6.02
C VAL A 75 11.19 -6.43 -5.30
N ALA A 76 11.78 -5.46 -5.98
CA ALA A 76 12.81 -4.60 -5.43
C ALA A 76 12.66 -3.16 -5.94
N MET A 77 13.15 -2.20 -5.15
CA MET A 77 13.31 -0.80 -5.56
C MET A 77 14.80 -0.46 -5.68
N PRO A 78 15.16 0.54 -6.50
CA PRO A 78 16.51 1.08 -6.51
C PRO A 78 16.94 1.52 -5.11
N THR A 79 18.21 1.33 -4.77
CA THR A 79 18.75 1.84 -3.50
C THR A 79 18.62 3.37 -3.49
N PRO A 80 17.99 3.96 -2.45
CA PRO A 80 17.88 5.40 -2.35
C PRO A 80 19.28 6.05 -2.24
N PRO A 81 19.45 7.29 -2.73
CA PRO A 81 20.70 8.04 -2.59
C PRO A 81 21.13 8.16 -1.12
N ALA A 82 22.44 8.23 -0.87
CA ALA A 82 22.97 8.37 0.47
C ALA A 82 22.34 9.58 1.21
N GLY A 83 21.73 9.33 2.37
CA GLY A 83 21.06 10.36 3.18
C GLY A 83 19.54 10.46 3.00
N GLN A 84 18.92 9.58 2.20
CA GLN A 84 17.45 9.45 2.09
C GLN A 84 16.94 8.13 2.71
N SER A 85 15.62 7.94 2.69
CA SER A 85 14.82 6.87 3.33
C SER A 85 15.45 5.48 3.42
N LEU A 86 15.00 4.67 4.38
CA LEU A 86 15.41 3.27 4.53
C LEU A 86 15.21 2.49 3.20
N PRO A 87 16.22 1.73 2.73
CA PRO A 87 16.09 0.97 1.50
C PRO A 87 14.96 -0.05 1.63
N PHE A 88 14.15 -0.19 0.60
CA PHE A 88 13.15 -1.25 0.54
C PHE A 88 13.85 -2.61 0.46
N PRO A 89 13.61 -3.52 1.42
CA PRO A 89 14.18 -4.85 1.33
C PRO A 89 13.60 -5.58 0.13
N PRO A 90 14.38 -6.39 -0.60
CA PRO A 90 13.83 -7.27 -1.62
C PRO A 90 12.71 -8.13 -1.04
N TYR A 91 11.54 -8.09 -1.67
CA TYR A 91 10.34 -8.76 -1.18
C TYR A 91 10.03 -9.98 -2.05
N LEU A 92 10.07 -11.17 -1.45
CA LEU A 92 9.74 -12.43 -2.11
C LEU A 92 8.25 -12.71 -1.98
N CYS A 93 7.56 -12.89 -3.10
CA CYS A 93 6.11 -13.06 -3.14
C CYS A 93 5.67 -14.02 -4.24
N THR A 94 4.45 -14.54 -4.14
CA THR A 94 3.80 -15.33 -5.20
C THR A 94 3.03 -14.45 -6.18
N ASN A 95 2.63 -13.24 -5.76
CA ASN A 95 1.99 -12.23 -6.60
C ASN A 95 2.78 -10.91 -6.57
N PRO A 96 3.37 -10.48 -7.70
CA PRO A 96 4.10 -9.21 -7.78
C PRO A 96 3.30 -7.97 -7.39
N LEU A 97 1.97 -8.00 -7.57
CA LEU A 97 1.10 -6.86 -7.22
C LEU A 97 1.14 -6.55 -5.72
N ASP A 98 1.35 -7.56 -4.88
CA ASP A 98 1.51 -7.36 -3.44
C ASP A 98 2.82 -6.61 -3.16
N GLY A 99 3.90 -7.06 -3.80
CA GLY A 99 5.20 -6.40 -3.69
C GLY A 99 5.20 -4.95 -4.20
N TYR A 100 4.48 -4.65 -5.28
CA TYR A 100 4.32 -3.27 -5.76
C TYR A 100 3.63 -2.38 -4.74
N ARG A 101 2.55 -2.86 -4.13
CA ARG A 101 1.82 -2.11 -3.10
C ARG A 101 2.68 -1.84 -1.88
N TYR A 102 3.42 -2.84 -1.39
CA TYR A 102 4.35 -2.66 -0.28
C TYR A 102 5.47 -1.66 -0.61
N ALA A 103 6.05 -1.76 -1.81
CA ALA A 103 7.10 -0.85 -2.25
C ALA A 103 6.61 0.60 -2.33
N ILE A 104 5.39 0.83 -2.82
CA ILE A 104 4.76 2.16 -2.85
C ILE A 104 4.59 2.71 -1.44
N VAL A 105 4.00 1.94 -0.51
CA VAL A 105 3.84 2.37 0.89
C VAL A 105 5.20 2.64 1.54
N TRP A 106 6.16 1.74 1.36
CA TRP A 106 7.50 1.88 1.90
C TRP A 106 8.22 3.13 1.40
N SER A 107 8.00 3.55 0.15
CA SER A 107 8.63 4.75 -0.42
C SER A 107 8.28 6.03 0.33
N VAL A 108 7.13 6.06 1.02
CA VAL A 108 6.63 7.21 1.78
C VAL A 108 6.77 7.00 3.28
N PHE A 109 6.38 5.84 3.80
CA PHE A 109 6.30 5.57 5.24
C PHE A 109 7.52 4.81 5.80
N GLY A 110 8.27 4.11 4.94
CA GLY A 110 9.37 3.25 5.37
C GLY A 110 8.89 1.93 5.97
N SER A 111 9.61 1.45 6.98
CA SER A 111 9.39 0.11 7.58
C SER A 111 8.14 0.02 8.45
N GLU A 112 7.61 1.14 8.91
CA GLU A 112 6.45 1.19 9.79
C GLU A 112 5.45 2.24 9.32
N VAL A 113 4.17 1.91 9.46
CA VAL A 113 3.05 2.85 9.33
C VAL A 113 2.41 3.12 10.70
N PRO A 114 1.71 4.24 10.88
CA PRO A 114 0.95 4.52 12.10
C PRO A 114 -0.09 3.44 12.42
N ASP A 115 -0.33 3.22 13.72
CA ASP A 115 -1.39 2.34 14.22
C ASP A 115 -2.73 3.06 14.37
N THR A 116 -2.74 4.36 14.14
CA THR A 116 -3.92 5.21 14.21
C THR A 116 -4.02 6.12 13.00
N TYR A 117 -5.23 6.55 12.68
CA TYR A 117 -5.52 7.47 11.59
C TYR A 117 -6.53 8.53 12.04
N GLU A 118 -6.25 9.80 11.76
CA GLU A 118 -7.21 10.87 12.03
C GLU A 118 -8.16 11.00 10.85
N SER A 119 -9.36 10.40 10.98
CA SER A 119 -10.38 10.43 9.96
C SER A 119 -11.28 11.67 10.06
N VAL A 120 -11.60 12.26 8.92
CA VAL A 120 -12.56 13.38 8.81
C VAL A 120 -13.96 12.96 9.28
N HIS A 121 -14.34 11.69 9.07
CA HIS A 121 -15.68 11.19 9.37
C HIS A 121 -15.78 10.48 10.73
N PHE A 122 -14.69 9.83 11.16
CA PHE A 122 -14.69 8.96 12.33
C PHE A 122 -13.79 9.45 13.49
N GLY A 123 -13.07 10.57 13.31
CA GLY A 123 -12.08 11.06 14.27
C GLY A 123 -10.87 10.14 14.35
N LEU A 124 -10.25 10.05 15.52
CA LEU A 124 -9.10 9.17 15.73
C LEU A 124 -9.50 7.68 15.71
N VAL A 125 -9.13 6.98 14.64
CA VAL A 125 -9.40 5.56 14.43
C VAL A 125 -8.18 4.71 14.80
N ASN A 126 -8.38 3.63 15.55
CA ASN A 126 -7.38 2.59 15.75
C ASN A 126 -7.39 1.64 14.54
N LEU A 127 -6.26 1.54 13.83
CA LEU A 127 -6.12 0.77 12.60
C LEU A 127 -5.82 -0.72 12.83
N VAL A 128 -5.32 -1.10 14.00
CA VAL A 128 -4.91 -2.49 14.29
C VAL A 128 -6.01 -3.53 14.01
N PRO A 129 -7.30 -3.31 14.36
CA PRO A 129 -8.37 -4.27 14.07
C PRO A 129 -8.62 -4.49 12.57
N TYR A 130 -8.27 -3.51 11.72
CA TYR A 130 -8.50 -3.55 10.29
C TYR A 130 -7.39 -4.30 9.53
N ASN A 131 -6.26 -4.60 10.17
CA ASN A 131 -5.08 -5.21 9.54
C ASN A 131 -5.18 -6.74 9.32
N LYS A 132 -6.33 -7.38 9.55
CA LYS A 132 -6.48 -8.84 9.42
C LYS A 132 -7.86 -9.27 8.92
N ILE A 133 -8.67 -8.34 8.44
CA ILE A 133 -9.95 -8.66 7.82
C ILE A 133 -9.64 -8.94 6.35
N ALA A 134 -9.25 -10.19 6.08
CA ALA A 134 -9.17 -10.71 4.73
C ALA A 134 -10.60 -10.87 4.20
N VAL A 135 -10.95 -10.11 3.17
CA VAL A 135 -12.08 -10.41 2.28
C VAL A 135 -11.52 -11.19 1.10
#